data_AF-A0A9Q4B0N8-F1
#
_entry.id   AF-A0A9Q4B0N8-F1
#
_cell.length_a   1.000
_cell.length_b   1.000
_cell.length_c   1.000
_cell.angle_alpha   90.00
_cell.angle_beta   90.00
_cell.angle_gamma   90.00
#
_symmetry.space_group_name_H-M   'P 1'
#
loop_
_entity.id
_entity.type
_entity.pdbx_description
1 polymer ?
#
loop_
_entity_poly.entity_id
_entity_poly.type
_entity_poly.pdbx_seq_one_letter_code
_entity_poly.pdbx_strand_id
1 'polypeptide(L)'
;MSKLTETEEYLTESYILFEMARKVLEKDLERLDQAPLKLKEPYIRLLELSLHKLSLQFYKTKKDMKKIGLKVHLTNVDRTFSEYKIYSRGYVLNAKYLNAHLKNQVSRQIESLFTVGSEDRATSLPH
;
A
#
# COMPACT_ATOMS: atom_id res chain seq x y z
N MET A 1 -2.14 -4.61 -29.07
CA MET A 1 -2.78 -3.91 -27.94
C MET A 1 -1.68 -3.58 -26.94
N SER A 2 -1.46 -2.31 -26.60
CA SER A 2 -0.32 -1.92 -25.76
C SER A 2 -0.53 -2.40 -24.32
N LYS A 3 0.06 -3.54 -23.98
CA LYS A 3 0.17 -4.02 -22.60
C LYS A 3 1.19 -3.14 -21.85
N LEU A 4 0.95 -2.92 -20.56
CA LEU A 4 1.98 -2.40 -19.67
C LEU A 4 3.21 -3.32 -19.70
N THR A 5 4.39 -2.74 -19.56
CA THR A 5 5.59 -3.53 -19.24
C THR A 5 5.46 -4.06 -17.82
N GLU A 6 6.23 -5.11 -17.50
CA GLU A 6 6.27 -5.67 -16.14
C GLU A 6 6.60 -4.60 -15.08
N THR A 7 7.54 -3.70 -15.39
CA THR A 7 7.88 -2.57 -14.52
C THR A 7 6.71 -1.60 -14.33
N GLU A 8 5.96 -1.29 -15.38
CA GLU A 8 4.81 -0.39 -15.31
C GLU A 8 3.65 -1.02 -14.51
N GLU A 9 3.42 -2.31 -14.70
CA GLU A 9 2.43 -3.10 -13.96
C GLU A 9 2.78 -3.14 -12.47
N TYR A 10 4.02 -3.51 -12.13
CA TYR A 10 4.52 -3.53 -10.76
C TYR A 10 4.40 -2.16 -10.07
N LEU A 11 4.81 -1.08 -10.73
CA LEU A 11 4.72 0.27 -10.15
C LEU A 11 3.28 0.73 -9.98
N THR A 12 2.39 0.36 -10.90
CA THR A 12 0.95 0.67 -10.82
C THR A 12 0.32 -0.03 -9.62
N GLU A 13 0.52 -1.34 -9.49
CA GLU A 13 -0.03 -2.12 -8.38
C GLU A 13 0.54 -1.66 -7.04
N SER A 14 1.86 -1.42 -6.98
CA SER A 14 2.51 -0.89 -5.78
C SER A 14 1.95 0.46 -5.37
N TYR A 15 1.72 1.37 -6.33
CA TYR A 15 1.13 2.68 -6.07
C TYR A 15 -0.27 2.55 -5.47
N ILE A 16 -1.14 1.74 -6.08
CA ILE A 16 -2.52 1.52 -5.61
C ILE A 16 -2.50 0.93 -4.20
N LEU A 17 -1.70 -0.12 -3.99
CA LEU A 17 -1.56 -0.80 -2.71
C LEU A 17 -1.09 0.15 -1.60
N PHE A 18 -0.02 0.91 -1.85
CA PHE A 18 0.54 1.82 -0.85
C PHE A 18 -0.38 3.02 -0.58
N GLU A 19 -1.08 3.53 -1.59
CA GLU A 19 -2.09 4.57 -1.39
C GLU A 19 -3.21 4.09 -0.46
N MET A 20 -3.73 2.88 -0.70
CA MET A 20 -4.79 2.30 0.12
C MET A 20 -4.31 1.96 1.53
N ALA A 21 -3.14 1.33 1.66
CA ALA A 21 -2.57 0.97 2.97
C ALA A 21 -2.34 2.22 3.83
N ARG A 22 -1.85 3.31 3.22
CA ARG A 22 -1.65 4.58 3.92
C ARG A 22 -2.98 5.14 4.44
N LYS A 23 -4.01 5.21 3.59
CA LYS A 23 -5.36 5.69 4.00
C LYS A 23 -5.95 4.86 5.13
N VAL A 24 -5.75 3.54 5.11
CA VAL A 24 -6.21 2.65 6.20
C VAL A 24 -5.48 2.97 7.49
N LEU A 25 -4.15 3.01 7.48
CA LEU A 25 -3.34 3.27 8.67
C LEU A 25 -3.57 4.67 9.26
N GLU A 26 -3.73 5.70 8.42
CA GLU A 26 -4.08 7.07 8.87
C GLU A 26 -5.42 7.08 9.60
N LYS A 27 -6.44 6.41 9.04
CA LYS A 27 -7.77 6.32 9.65
C LYS A 27 -7.78 5.49 10.93
N ASP A 28 -6.99 4.42 10.98
CA ASP A 28 -6.87 3.59 12.17
C ASP A 28 -6.12 4.33 13.29
N LEU A 29 -5.11 5.14 12.96
CA LEU A 29 -4.42 6.02 13.90
C LEU A 29 -5.39 7.02 14.54
N GLU A 30 -6.21 7.71 13.74
CA GLU A 30 -7.25 8.64 14.22
C GLU A 30 -8.23 7.95 15.18
N ARG A 31 -8.68 6.73 14.84
CA ARG A 31 -9.61 5.96 15.68
C ARG A 31 -8.98 5.46 16.96
N LEU A 32 -7.72 5.03 16.88
CA LEU A 32 -6.98 4.47 18.00
C LEU A 32 -6.69 5.53 19.06
N ASP A 33 -6.40 6.76 18.65
CA ASP A 33 -6.21 7.88 19.58
C ASP A 33 -7.46 8.17 20.42
N GLN A 34 -8.64 7.97 19.83
CA GLN A 34 -9.95 8.15 20.47
C GLN A 34 -10.47 6.88 21.16
N ALA A 35 -9.77 5.75 21.03
CA ALA A 35 -10.24 4.47 21.56
C ALA A 35 -10.05 4.40 23.10
N PRO A 36 -10.98 3.78 23.86
CA PRO A 36 -10.88 3.65 25.31
C PRO A 36 -9.92 2.52 25.72
N LEU A 37 -8.66 2.60 25.29
CA LEU A 37 -7.61 1.64 25.61
C LEU A 37 -6.83 2.08 26.86
N LYS A 38 -6.50 1.12 27.73
CA LYS A 38 -5.73 1.37 28.96
C LYS A 38 -4.32 1.89 28.69
N LEU A 39 -3.70 1.48 27.58
CA LEU A 39 -2.34 1.83 27.18
C LEU A 39 -2.29 2.04 25.65
N LYS A 40 -2.72 3.21 25.16
CA LYS A 40 -2.81 3.48 23.72
C LYS A 40 -1.47 3.81 23.05
N GLU A 41 -0.53 4.39 23.78
CA GLU A 41 0.70 4.93 23.18
C GLU A 41 1.61 3.92 22.47
N PRO A 42 1.78 2.67 22.97
CA PRO A 42 2.55 1.66 22.24
C PRO A 42 1.95 1.34 20.86
N TYR A 43 0.63 1.32 20.75
CA TYR A 43 -0.07 1.04 19.48
C TYR A 43 -0.01 2.23 18.53
N ILE A 44 -0.19 3.45 19.03
CA ILE A 44 -0.03 4.69 18.26
C ILE A 44 1.37 4.75 17.66
N ARG A 45 2.40 4.51 18.49
CA ARG A 45 3.79 4.53 18.04
C ARG A 45 4.09 3.46 16.99
N LEU A 46 3.48 2.28 17.11
CA LEU A 46 3.59 1.23 16.08
C LEU A 46 3.01 1.71 14.74
N LEU A 47 1.83 2.34 14.74
CA LEU A 47 1.21 2.87 13.53
C LEU A 47 2.02 4.00 12.92
N GLU A 48 2.54 4.95 13.72
CA GLU A 48 3.40 6.03 13.26
C GLU A 48 4.67 5.52 12.58
N LEU A 49 5.36 4.54 13.19
CA LEU A 49 6.55 3.93 12.60
C LEU A 49 6.23 3.20 11.29
N SER A 50 5.10 2.49 11.23
CA SER A 50 4.64 1.82 10.01
C SER A 50 4.28 2.81 8.90
N LEU A 51 3.59 3.91 9.23
CA LEU A 51 3.28 5.00 8.30
C LEU A 51 4.55 5.65 7.76
N HIS A 52 5.56 5.86 8.60
CA HIS A 52 6.87 6.37 8.17
C HIS A 52 7.55 5.43 7.18
N LYS A 53 7.66 4.13 7.50
CA LYS A 53 8.23 3.11 6.60
C LYS A 53 7.48 3.05 5.26
N LEU A 54 6.15 2.99 5.30
CA LEU A 54 5.31 2.98 4.11
C LEU A 54 5.49 4.25 3.27
N SER A 55 5.63 5.42 3.92
CA SER A 55 5.84 6.69 3.22
C SER A 55 7.15 6.71 2.44
N LEU A 56 8.23 6.13 2.97
CA LEU A 56 9.50 5.98 2.26
C LEU A 56 9.36 5.09 1.02
N GLN A 57 8.70 3.93 1.16
CA GLN A 57 8.42 3.03 0.04
C GLN A 57 7.58 3.72 -1.03
N PHE A 58 6.50 4.39 -0.60
CA PHE A 58 5.59 5.06 -1.51
C PHE A 58 6.25 6.23 -2.24
N TYR A 59 7.12 6.98 -1.56
CA TYR A 59 7.92 8.02 -2.19
C TYR A 59 8.82 7.45 -3.30
N LYS A 60 9.50 6.33 -3.06
CA LYS A 60 10.32 5.65 -4.07
C LYS A 60 9.47 5.24 -5.27
N THR A 61 8.32 4.59 -5.05
CA THR A 61 7.40 4.20 -6.12
C THR A 61 6.95 5.40 -6.95
N LYS A 62 6.50 6.49 -6.31
CA LYS A 62 6.09 7.72 -7.02
C LYS A 62 7.24 8.33 -7.81
N LYS A 63 8.46 8.33 -7.26
CA LYS A 63 9.66 8.81 -7.95
C LYS A 63 9.94 7.98 -9.20
N ASP A 64 9.84 6.65 -9.12
CA ASP A 64 10.11 5.76 -10.25
C ASP A 64 9.01 5.84 -11.31
N MET A 65 7.74 5.95 -10.92
CA MET A 65 6.63 6.24 -11.83
C MET A 65 6.85 7.55 -12.61
N LYS A 66 7.27 8.61 -11.90
CA LYS A 66 7.54 9.93 -12.52
C LYS A 66 8.63 9.84 -13.58
N LYS A 67 9.70 9.06 -13.35
CA LYS A 67 10.81 8.90 -14.31
C LYS A 67 10.35 8.31 -15.65
N ILE A 68 9.38 7.40 -15.62
CA ILE A 68 8.86 6.72 -16.82
C ILE A 68 7.57 7.35 -17.36
N GLY A 69 7.11 8.46 -16.77
CA GLY A 69 5.89 9.14 -17.18
C GLY A 69 4.60 8.37 -16.88
N LEU A 70 4.63 7.41 -15.95
CA LEU A 70 3.48 6.60 -15.57
C LEU A 70 2.60 7.38 -14.58
N LYS A 71 1.28 7.42 -14.85
CA LYS A 71 0.29 8.03 -13.95
C LYS A 71 -0.87 7.09 -13.73
N VAL A 72 -1.38 7.05 -12.50
CA VAL A 72 -2.52 6.21 -12.11
C VAL A 72 -3.55 7.11 -11.45
N HIS A 73 -4.79 7.03 -11.91
CA HIS A 73 -5.89 7.84 -11.40
C HIS A 73 -7.08 6.94 -11.09
N LEU A 74 -7.54 6.95 -9.85
CA LEU A 74 -8.80 6.32 -9.47
C LEU A 74 -9.96 7.08 -10.14
N THR A 75 -10.81 6.37 -10.87
CA THR A 75 -11.93 6.97 -11.60
C THR A 75 -13.29 6.61 -11.03
N ASN A 76 -13.43 5.41 -10.46
CA ASN A 76 -14.68 4.98 -9.87
C ASN A 76 -14.41 3.96 -8.75
N VAL A 77 -15.27 3.95 -7.73
CA VAL A 77 -15.30 2.93 -6.69
C VAL A 77 -16.76 2.58 -6.45
N ASP A 78 -17.09 1.31 -6.64
CA ASP A 78 -18.35 0.73 -6.21
C ASP A 78 -18.12 -0.27 -5.07
N ARG A 79 -19.15 -1.03 -4.68
CA ARG A 79 -19.05 -2.01 -3.59
C ARG A 79 -18.07 -3.15 -3.92
N THR A 80 -18.00 -3.57 -5.16
CA THR A 80 -17.29 -4.76 -5.63
C THR A 80 -15.95 -4.42 -6.25
N PHE A 81 -15.83 -3.28 -6.94
CA PHE A 81 -14.67 -2.91 -7.73
C PHE A 81 -14.20 -1.48 -7.53
N SER A 82 -12.89 -1.29 -7.78
CA SER A 82 -12.25 0.00 -7.97
C SER A 82 -11.70 0.07 -9.40
N GLU A 83 -12.02 1.15 -10.11
CA GLU A 83 -11.61 1.39 -11.48
C GLU A 83 -10.57 2.50 -11.54
N TYR A 84 -9.52 2.27 -12.34
CA TYR A 84 -8.39 3.17 -12.50
C TYR A 84 -8.10 3.42 -13.97
N LYS A 85 -7.72 4.66 -14.29
CA LYS A 85 -7.06 5.04 -15.54
C LYS A 85 -5.56 5.07 -15.34
N ILE A 86 -4.84 4.29 -16.13
CA ILE A 86 -3.38 4.20 -16.14
C ILE A 86 -2.88 4.82 -17.44
N TYR A 87 -2.10 5.88 -17.31
CA TYR A 87 -1.52 6.61 -18.43
C TYR A 87 -0.06 6.22 -18.55
N SER A 88 0.33 5.62 -19.68
CA SER A 88 1.73 5.32 -19.98
C SER A 88 2.04 5.43 -21.46
N ARG A 89 3.21 5.98 -21.81
CA ARG A 89 3.72 6.03 -23.20
C ARG A 89 2.73 6.57 -24.23
N GLY A 90 1.86 7.51 -23.85
CA GLY A 90 0.81 8.09 -24.71
C GLY A 90 -0.48 7.28 -24.80
N TYR A 91 -0.56 6.12 -24.15
CA TYR A 91 -1.75 5.27 -24.10
C TYR A 91 -2.47 5.42 -22.76
N VAL A 92 -3.77 5.11 -22.77
CA VAL A 92 -4.61 5.04 -21.58
C VAL A 92 -5.19 3.63 -21.47
N LEU A 93 -4.93 2.98 -20.34
CA LEU A 93 -5.51 1.70 -19.97
C LEU A 93 -6.55 1.92 -18.87
N ASN A 94 -7.73 1.32 -19.03
CA ASN A 94 -8.72 1.24 -17.96
C ASN A 94 -8.53 -0.12 -17.25
N ALA A 95 -8.22 -0.08 -15.97
CA ALA A 95 -8.06 -1.26 -15.13
C ALA A 95 -9.17 -1.33 -14.08
N LYS A 96 -9.61 -2.54 -13.76
CA LYS A 96 -10.67 -2.81 -12.80
C LYS A 96 -10.19 -3.87 -11.82
N TYR A 97 -10.24 -3.53 -10.53
CA TYR A 97 -9.72 -4.38 -9.44
C TYR A 97 -10.85 -4.76 -8.49
N LEU A 98 -10.88 -6.03 -8.07
CA LEU A 98 -11.81 -6.49 -7.03
C LEU A 98 -11.41 -5.89 -5.68
N ASN A 99 -12.34 -5.18 -5.04
CA ASN A 99 -12.11 -4.55 -3.74
C ASN A 99 -11.72 -5.57 -2.65
N ALA A 100 -12.30 -6.77 -2.71
CA ALA A 100 -11.93 -7.85 -1.80
C ALA A 100 -10.46 -8.26 -1.94
N HIS A 101 -9.95 -8.32 -3.18
CA HIS A 101 -8.56 -8.66 -3.44
C HIS A 101 -7.60 -7.55 -2.98
N LEU A 102 -7.93 -6.29 -3.31
CA LEU A 102 -7.16 -5.13 -2.85
C LEU A 102 -7.10 -5.07 -1.32
N LYS A 103 -8.22 -5.32 -0.63
CA LYS A 103 -8.28 -5.37 0.83
C LYS A 103 -7.36 -6.46 1.40
N ASN A 104 -7.35 -7.64 0.80
CA ASN A 104 -6.46 -8.73 1.23
C ASN A 104 -4.98 -8.37 1.03
N GLN A 105 -4.63 -7.73 -0.08
CA GLN A 105 -3.26 -7.25 -0.32
C GLN A 105 -2.87 -6.17 0.69
N VAL A 106 -3.74 -5.20 0.95
CA VAL A 106 -3.53 -4.15 1.96
C VAL A 106 -3.30 -4.76 3.35
N SER A 107 -4.11 -5.75 3.73
CA SER A 107 -3.95 -6.45 5.01
C SER A 107 -2.57 -7.08 5.15
N ARG A 108 -2.11 -7.82 4.12
CA ARG A 108 -0.77 -8.43 4.11
C ARG A 108 0.34 -7.39 4.13
N GLN A 109 0.17 -6.28 3.41
CA GLN A 109 1.14 -5.18 3.41
C GLN A 109 1.27 -4.57 4.82
N ILE A 110 0.15 -4.31 5.50
CA ILE A 110 0.15 -3.78 6.86
C ILE A 110 0.78 -4.77 7.84
N GLU A 111 0.43 -6.05 7.74
CA GLU A 111 1.03 -7.11 8.55
C GLU A 111 2.56 -7.14 8.40
N SER A 112 3.06 -7.07 7.15
CA SER A 112 4.50 -7.04 6.89
C SER A 112 5.22 -5.83 7.51
N LEU A 113 4.54 -4.68 7.66
CA LEU A 113 5.12 -3.49 8.29
C LEU A 113 5.28 -3.67 9.81
N PHE A 114 4.39 -4.44 10.43
CA PHE A 114 4.39 -4.73 11.87
C PHE A 114 5.36 -5.85 12.26
N THR A 115 5.62 -6.80 11.36
CA THR A 115 6.40 -8.01 11.67
C THR A 115 7.88 -7.92 11.28
N VAL A 116 8.37 -6.76 10.79
CA VAL A 116 9.80 -6.58 10.46
C VAL A 116 10.66 -6.77 11.71
N GLY A 117 11.28 -7.95 11.84
CA GLY A 117 12.11 -8.38 12.97
C GLY A 117 11.85 -9.80 13.48
N SER A 118 10.82 -10.51 12.98
CA SER A 118 10.54 -11.91 13.40
C SER A 118 11.31 -12.98 12.61
N GLU A 119 11.78 -12.69 11.38
CA GLU A 119 12.56 -13.67 10.60
C GLU A 119 14.01 -13.81 11.08
N ASP A 120 14.62 -12.76 11.65
CA ASP A 120 16.01 -12.79 12.15
C ASP A 120 16.18 -13.51 13.51
N ARG A 121 15.08 -13.88 14.20
CA ARG A 121 15.15 -14.56 15.50
C ARG A 121 14.88 -16.07 15.44
N ALA A 122 14.29 -16.57 14.35
CA ALA A 122 13.96 -17.98 14.21
C ALA A 122 15.14 -18.87 13.75
N THR A 123 16.21 -18.26 13.22
CA THR A 123 17.43 -18.95 12.75
C THR A 123 18.56 -19.00 13.78
N SER A 124 18.34 -18.50 14.99
CA SER A 124 19.34 -18.39 16.07
C SER A 124 19.04 -19.29 17.27
N LEU A 125 18.65 -20.54 17.02
CA LEU A 125 18.65 -21.59 18.05
C LEU A 125 19.76 -22.59 17.72
N PRO A 126 20.85 -22.67 18.50
CA PRO A 126 21.85 -23.70 18.31
C PRO A 126 21.22 -25.06 18.65
N HIS A 127 21.49 -26.04 17.77
CA HIS A 127 21.28 -27.46 18.05
C HIS A 127 22.10 -27.91 19.26
#